data_AF-A0A2H0QDP5-F1
#
_entry.id   AF-A0A2H0QDP5-F1
#
_cell.length_a   1.000
_cell.length_b   1.000
_cell.length_c   1.000
_cell.angle_alpha   90.00
_cell.angle_beta   90.00
_cell.angle_gamma   90.00
#
_symmetry.space_group_name_H-M   'P 1'
#
loop_
_entity.id
_entity.type
_entity.pdbx_description
1 polymer ?
#
loop_
_entity_poly.entity_id
_entity_poly.type
_entity_poly.pdbx_seq_one_letter_code
_entity_poly.pdbx_strand_id
1 'polypeptide(L)'
;MFATCALAGSPLIKTGHVYAHGGESLRELLESKVGIPGHVLDEGGYFEKIKRWNSSLENSSSLMPGERVYVEVPYRVVLTPNSRSKRKNLNVGQTLSQKSQRKTASIINENQKLVAAIDRDDDKERADRWNYSLFYALSRGSLQEGIPNSNISTESSQDSPLTLGFSTFKRLSYDFNYSGSLYLSKLDGGLSDQNESVSLPWEYGLNSYMGYQRENWPLEVYTGLDHERFSSYNTEELPSGEPLTTREHTLTFLTLGISKKFEWFGKQFLAKASYSSSIMSSQSRPSKINPQEFEGTKFILYLNMKASKDWFYHGFYKQHDLEGATALHIARVGLGFGYTF
;
A
#
# COMPACT_ATOMS: atom_id res chain seq x y z
N MET A 1 23.38 29.44 -21.85
CA MET A 1 23.89 29.30 -20.47
C MET A 1 22.91 30.05 -19.57
N PHE A 2 21.86 29.37 -19.09
CA PHE A 2 20.87 29.95 -18.16
C PHE A 2 20.97 29.19 -16.85
N ALA A 3 21.29 29.91 -15.78
CA ALA A 3 21.36 29.37 -14.43
C ALA A 3 19.95 29.36 -13.82
N THR A 4 19.42 28.17 -13.57
CA THR A 4 18.22 27.97 -12.75
C THR A 4 18.58 28.15 -11.28
N CYS A 5 18.15 29.25 -10.67
CA CYS A 5 18.07 29.39 -9.23
C CYS A 5 16.96 28.47 -8.70
N ALA A 6 17.35 27.40 -8.01
CA ALA A 6 16.42 26.61 -7.21
C ALA A 6 16.01 27.43 -5.98
N LEU A 7 14.79 27.97 -6.00
CA LEU A 7 14.14 28.50 -4.81
C LEU A 7 13.85 27.31 -3.89
N ALA A 8 14.63 27.19 -2.81
CA ALA A 8 14.37 26.24 -1.73
C ALA A 8 13.04 26.62 -1.06
N GLY A 9 11.97 25.91 -1.41
CA GLY A 9 10.69 26.01 -0.72
C GLY A 9 10.88 25.80 0.77
N SER A 10 10.20 26.60 1.59
CA SER A 10 10.24 26.46 3.05
C SER A 10 9.84 25.02 3.43
N PRO A 11 10.60 24.35 4.31
CA PRO A 11 10.33 22.95 4.64
C PRO A 11 8.91 22.78 5.20
N LEU A 12 8.19 21.75 4.75
CA LEU A 12 6.87 21.42 5.30
C LEU A 12 7.00 21.09 6.79
N ILE A 13 6.43 21.96 7.63
CA ILE A 13 6.26 21.75 9.06
C ILE A 13 5.07 20.80 9.25
N LYS A 14 5.27 19.70 9.99
CA LYS A 14 4.17 18.80 10.39
C LYS A 14 3.68 19.18 11.78
N THR A 15 2.42 19.60 11.88
CA THR A 15 1.72 19.86 13.15
C THR A 15 0.75 18.74 13.46
N GLY A 16 0.60 18.39 14.73
CA GLY A 16 -0.33 17.35 15.19
C GLY A 16 -0.70 17.53 16.65
N HIS A 17 -1.33 16.51 17.24
CA HIS A 17 -1.60 16.46 18.67
C HIS A 17 -1.41 15.05 19.22
N VAL A 18 -1.10 14.96 20.52
CA VAL A 18 -0.96 13.70 21.26
C VAL A 18 -1.66 13.82 22.61
N TYR A 19 -2.06 12.69 23.19
CA TYR A 19 -2.76 12.65 24.49
C TYR A 19 -1.83 12.19 25.61
N ALA A 20 -1.87 12.88 26.75
CA ALA A 20 -1.14 12.52 27.96
C ALA A 20 -1.75 11.27 28.64
N HIS A 21 -0.90 10.44 29.28
CA HIS A 21 -1.34 9.31 30.09
C HIS A 21 -1.64 9.72 31.53
N GLY A 22 -1.06 10.84 31.99
CA GLY A 22 -1.23 11.38 33.31
C GLY A 22 0.02 11.20 34.17
N GLY A 23 0.43 12.29 34.81
CA GLY A 23 1.58 12.31 35.71
C GLY A 23 2.93 12.52 35.02
N GLU A 24 3.03 12.33 33.70
CA GLU A 24 4.23 12.72 32.95
C GLU A 24 4.32 14.24 32.76
N SER A 25 5.54 14.76 32.63
CA SER A 25 5.75 16.15 32.23
C SER A 25 5.59 16.34 30.71
N LEU A 26 5.35 17.58 30.27
CA LEU A 26 5.31 17.92 28.85
C LEU A 26 6.60 17.51 28.13
N ARG A 27 7.76 17.68 28.77
CA ARG A 27 9.05 17.26 28.23
C ARG A 27 9.11 15.74 28.03
N GLU A 28 8.74 14.97 29.06
CA GLU A 28 8.74 13.50 28.99
C GLU A 28 7.80 12.99 27.90
N LEU A 29 6.63 13.62 27.71
CA LEU A 29 5.69 13.29 26.65
C LEU A 29 6.31 13.53 25.25
N LEU A 30 6.98 14.66 25.04
CA LEU A 30 7.65 14.97 23.77
C LEU A 30 8.82 14.02 23.47
N GLU A 31 9.62 13.69 24.48
CA GLU A 31 10.77 12.78 24.31
C GLU A 31 10.34 11.32 24.10
N SER A 32 9.37 10.84 24.87
CA SER A 32 9.02 9.41 24.89
C SER A 32 7.94 9.03 23.87
N LYS A 33 6.89 9.84 23.72
CA LYS A 33 5.76 9.53 22.82
C LYS A 33 5.96 10.12 21.43
N VAL A 34 6.39 11.38 21.35
CA VAL A 34 6.63 12.03 20.06
C VAL A 34 8.00 11.63 19.50
N GLY A 35 8.96 11.31 20.37
CA GLY A 35 10.30 10.90 19.97
C GLY A 35 11.22 12.06 19.62
N ILE A 36 10.95 13.27 20.15
CA ILE A 36 11.79 14.44 19.96
C ILE A 36 13.02 14.33 20.88
N PRO A 37 14.25 14.30 20.35
CA PRO A 37 15.45 14.24 21.17
C PRO A 37 15.57 15.44 22.13
N GLY A 38 16.04 15.21 23.35
CA GLY A 38 16.17 16.26 24.37
C GLY A 38 16.95 17.50 23.90
N HIS A 39 18.04 17.31 23.14
CA HIS A 39 18.82 18.44 22.59
C HIS A 39 18.00 19.36 21.68
N VAL A 40 17.04 18.82 20.92
CA VAL A 40 16.14 19.62 20.07
C VAL A 40 15.13 20.41 20.91
N LEU A 41 14.70 19.86 22.05
CA LEU A 41 13.83 20.58 22.98
C LEU A 41 14.55 21.78 23.60
N ASP A 42 15.86 21.65 23.83
CA ASP A 42 16.70 22.68 24.43
C ASP A 42 17.17 23.75 23.41
N GLU A 43 17.18 23.42 22.13
CA GLU A 43 17.63 24.32 21.05
C GLU A 43 16.56 25.33 20.62
N GLY A 44 17.01 26.56 20.34
CA GLY A 44 16.21 27.58 19.62
C GLY A 44 14.90 28.00 20.30
N GLY A 45 14.73 27.74 21.61
CA GLY A 45 13.49 28.03 22.34
C GLY A 45 12.31 27.15 21.91
N TYR A 46 12.60 25.97 21.33
CA TYR A 46 11.58 25.07 20.82
C TYR A 46 10.60 24.61 21.90
N PHE A 47 11.10 24.17 23.05
CA PHE A 47 10.24 23.77 24.17
C PHE A 47 9.33 24.91 24.64
N GLU A 48 9.83 26.14 24.70
CA GLU A 48 9.04 27.32 25.07
C GLU A 48 8.01 27.70 23.99
N LYS A 49 8.29 27.44 22.71
CA LYS A 49 7.29 27.54 21.63
C LYS A 49 6.14 26.55 21.86
N ILE A 50 6.45 25.29 22.13
CA ILE A 50 5.44 24.25 22.39
C ILE A 50 4.65 24.57 23.67
N LYS A 51 5.30 25.05 24.73
CA LYS A 51 4.63 25.48 25.95
C LYS A 51 3.65 26.63 25.70
N ARG A 52 4.01 27.61 24.88
CA ARG A 52 3.12 28.71 24.48
C ARG A 52 1.91 28.25 23.65
N TRP A 53 2.10 27.25 22.79
CA TRP A 53 0.99 26.66 22.01
C TRP A 53 0.00 25.89 22.87
N ASN A 54 0.44 25.43 24.03
CA ASN A 54 -0.36 24.68 24.98
C ASN A 54 -0.56 25.49 26.27
N SER A 55 -0.93 26.77 26.13
CA SER A 55 -1.15 27.68 27.26
C SER A 55 -2.29 27.26 28.20
N SER A 56 -3.16 26.35 27.74
CA SER A 56 -4.24 25.77 28.54
C SER A 56 -3.77 24.71 29.54
N LEU A 57 -2.52 24.23 29.45
CA LEU A 57 -1.99 23.25 30.39
C LEU A 57 -1.76 23.94 31.74
N GLU A 58 -2.55 23.57 32.75
CA GLU A 58 -2.44 24.16 34.10
C GLU A 58 -1.05 23.90 34.72
N ASN A 59 -0.46 22.74 34.42
CA ASN A 59 0.85 22.35 34.95
C ASN A 59 1.67 21.55 33.92
N SER A 60 2.62 22.22 33.25
CA SER A 60 3.51 21.55 32.28
C SER A 60 4.44 20.49 32.90
N SER A 61 4.57 20.45 34.23
CA SER A 61 5.39 19.47 34.94
C SER A 61 4.62 18.21 35.33
N SER A 62 3.29 18.21 35.24
CA SER A 62 2.46 17.04 35.50
C SER A 62 1.14 17.15 34.75
N LEU A 63 1.07 16.49 33.59
CA LEU A 63 -0.09 16.51 32.72
C LEU A 63 -1.22 15.65 33.28
N MET A 64 -2.47 16.04 33.03
CA MET A 64 -3.63 15.22 33.38
C MET A 64 -3.82 14.07 32.38
N PRO A 65 -4.37 12.92 32.81
CA PRO A 65 -4.75 11.85 31.89
C PRO A 65 -5.72 12.36 30.82
N GLY A 66 -5.44 12.07 29.54
CA GLY A 66 -6.27 12.46 28.41
C GLY A 66 -6.14 13.92 27.98
N GLU A 67 -5.23 14.69 28.60
CA GLU A 67 -4.97 16.07 28.21
C GLU A 67 -4.33 16.13 26.80
N ARG A 68 -4.90 16.97 25.93
CA ARG A 68 -4.46 17.11 24.53
C ARG A 68 -3.29 18.08 24.45
N VAL A 69 -2.18 17.62 23.89
CA VAL A 69 -0.97 18.42 23.65
C VAL A 69 -0.75 18.60 22.16
N TYR A 70 -0.77 19.84 21.69
CA TYR A 70 -0.41 20.23 20.33
C TYR A 70 1.11 20.21 20.15
N VAL A 71 1.57 19.59 19.08
CA VAL A 71 2.99 19.40 18.81
C VAL A 71 3.33 19.77 17.38
N GLU A 72 4.51 20.33 17.22
CA GLU A 72 5.19 20.45 15.93
C GLU A 72 6.23 19.33 15.85
N VAL A 73 6.57 18.83 14.66
CA VAL A 73 7.71 17.94 14.48
C VAL A 73 8.70 18.64 13.54
N PRO A 74 9.90 19.01 14.02
CA PRO A 74 10.84 19.73 13.17
C PRO A 74 11.35 18.81 12.05
N TYR A 75 11.40 19.35 10.84
CA TYR A 75 11.66 18.61 9.60
C TYR A 75 12.98 17.80 9.58
N ARG A 76 13.96 18.15 10.42
CA ARG A 76 15.27 17.50 10.49
C ARG A 76 15.42 16.49 11.63
N VAL A 77 14.35 16.22 12.37
CA VAL A 77 14.43 15.34 13.53
C VAL A 77 14.10 13.91 13.13
N VAL A 78 15.11 13.04 13.17
CA VAL A 78 14.89 11.60 13.12
C VAL A 78 14.23 11.19 14.45
N LEU A 79 12.93 10.92 14.40
CA LEU A 79 12.18 10.47 15.56
C LEU A 79 12.75 9.14 16.03
N THR A 80 13.24 9.11 17.26
CA THR A 80 13.79 7.91 17.89
C THR A 80 12.97 7.62 19.14
N PRO A 81 11.87 6.86 19.03
CA PRO A 81 11.05 6.57 20.19
C PRO A 81 11.92 5.86 21.24
N ASN A 82 12.03 6.50 22.42
CA ASN A 82 12.90 6.02 23.48
C ASN A 82 12.24 4.80 24.14
N SER A 83 12.62 3.58 23.72
CA SER A 83 12.10 2.31 24.25
C SER A 83 12.47 2.06 25.72
N ARG A 84 13.23 2.96 26.35
CA ARG A 84 13.61 2.92 27.78
C ARG A 84 12.62 3.62 28.71
N SER A 85 11.32 3.68 28.38
CA SER A 85 10.32 4.03 29.39
C SER A 85 10.40 2.96 30.50
N LYS A 86 11.03 3.33 31.61
CA LYS A 86 11.21 2.49 32.79
C LYS A 86 9.82 2.02 33.23
N ARG A 87 9.52 0.73 33.04
CA ARG A 87 8.52 0.03 33.86
C ARG A 87 8.93 0.27 35.31
N LYS A 88 8.19 1.13 36.01
CA LYS A 88 8.23 1.19 37.48
C LYS A 88 7.82 -0.20 37.97
N ASN A 89 8.80 -0.95 38.43
CA ASN A 89 8.60 -2.27 39.03
C ASN A 89 7.68 -2.11 40.25
N LEU A 90 6.48 -2.68 40.18
CA LEU A 90 5.73 -3.05 41.37
C LEU A 90 6.51 -4.17 42.06
N ASN A 91 7.10 -3.84 43.21
CA ASN A 91 7.64 -4.82 44.13
C ASN A 91 6.50 -5.63 44.73
N VAL A 92 6.35 -6.88 44.28
CA VAL A 92 5.73 -7.95 45.08
C VAL A 92 6.80 -9.01 45.24
N GLY A 93 7.40 -9.04 46.42
CA GLY A 93 8.34 -10.08 46.80
C GLY A 93 7.58 -11.38 47.05
N GLN A 94 8.13 -12.49 46.56
CA GLN A 94 8.19 -13.72 47.33
C GLN A 94 9.29 -14.63 46.76
N THR A 95 10.26 -14.87 47.62
CA THR A 95 11.27 -15.93 47.61
C THR A 95 10.66 -17.32 47.45
N LEU A 96 11.29 -18.18 46.63
CA LEU A 96 11.80 -19.47 47.12
C LEU A 96 12.74 -20.15 46.12
N SER A 97 13.88 -20.52 46.69
CA SER A 97 14.95 -21.39 46.22
C SER A 97 14.48 -22.67 45.52
N GLN A 98 15.11 -23.02 44.40
CA GLN A 98 15.58 -24.39 44.20
C GLN A 98 16.78 -24.45 43.23
N LYS A 99 17.91 -24.90 43.79
CA LYS A 99 19.09 -25.39 43.08
C LYS A 99 18.69 -26.55 42.16
N SER A 100 19.04 -26.46 40.89
CA SER A 100 19.28 -27.64 40.05
C SER A 100 20.38 -27.32 39.06
N GLN A 101 21.47 -28.08 39.16
CA GLN A 101 22.60 -28.06 38.24
C GLN A 101 22.11 -28.40 36.83
N ARG A 102 22.22 -27.47 35.89
CA ARG A 102 22.07 -27.75 34.47
C ARG A 102 23.44 -27.79 33.81
N LYS A 103 23.84 -29.00 33.42
CA LYS A 103 24.82 -29.29 32.39
C LYS A 103 24.59 -28.33 31.21
N THR A 104 25.64 -27.64 30.81
CA THR A 104 25.77 -26.95 29.53
C THR A 104 25.75 -28.01 28.42
N ALA A 105 24.53 -28.43 28.05
CA ALA A 105 24.28 -29.09 26.78
C ALA A 105 24.22 -27.99 25.71
N SER A 106 25.06 -28.16 24.69
CA SER A 106 25.20 -27.35 23.49
C SER A 106 23.88 -26.79 22.93
N ILE A 107 23.68 -25.48 23.07
CA ILE A 107 22.58 -24.70 22.45
C ILE A 107 22.73 -24.59 20.91
N ILE A 108 23.77 -25.19 20.32
CA ILE A 108 24.02 -25.09 18.88
C ILE A 108 23.12 -26.05 18.07
N ASN A 109 22.48 -27.06 18.69
CA ASN A 109 21.84 -28.16 17.95
C ASN A 109 20.29 -28.19 17.98
N GLU A 110 19.60 -27.31 18.72
CA GLU A 110 18.12 -27.27 18.75
C GLU A 110 17.52 -26.20 17.83
N ASN A 111 18.24 -25.11 17.54
CA ASN A 111 17.77 -24.11 16.57
C ASN A 111 17.80 -24.63 15.12
N GLN A 112 18.64 -25.61 14.80
CA GLN A 112 18.62 -26.28 13.48
C GLN A 112 17.42 -27.22 13.31
N LYS A 113 16.81 -27.71 14.40
CA LYS A 113 15.57 -28.50 14.32
C LYS A 113 14.30 -27.65 14.30
N LEU A 114 14.32 -26.44 14.87
CA LEU A 114 13.18 -25.51 14.79
C LEU A 114 13.11 -24.77 13.45
N VAL A 115 14.25 -24.46 12.82
CA VAL A 115 14.28 -23.89 11.46
C VAL A 115 13.95 -24.95 10.41
N ALA A 116 14.25 -26.24 10.67
CA ALA A 116 13.85 -27.35 9.80
C ALA A 116 12.37 -27.77 9.97
N ALA A 117 11.66 -27.30 10.99
CA ALA A 117 10.24 -27.61 11.24
C ALA A 117 9.27 -26.58 10.66
N ILE A 118 9.78 -25.43 10.19
CA ILE A 118 8.97 -24.34 9.62
C ILE A 118 8.87 -24.45 8.08
N ASP A 119 9.58 -25.43 7.48
CA ASP A 119 9.68 -25.59 6.02
C ASP A 119 9.54 -27.06 5.53
N ARG A 120 9.08 -27.99 6.39
CA ARG A 120 9.03 -29.43 6.04
C ARG A 120 7.77 -30.13 6.53
N ASP A 121 6.78 -30.21 5.64
CA ASP A 121 6.42 -31.46 4.92
C ASP A 121 5.07 -31.29 4.20
N ASP A 122 4.19 -30.43 4.73
CA ASP A 122 2.85 -30.18 4.17
C ASP A 122 2.85 -29.35 2.86
N ASP A 123 3.87 -28.51 2.63
CA ASP A 123 3.90 -27.59 1.48
C ASP A 123 4.58 -28.16 0.23
N LYS A 124 5.39 -29.24 0.34
CA LYS A 124 6.03 -29.86 -0.84
C LYS A 124 5.04 -30.65 -1.69
N GLU A 125 4.12 -31.39 -1.07
CA GLU A 125 3.05 -32.09 -1.81
C GLU A 125 2.02 -31.13 -2.42
N ARG A 126 1.80 -29.95 -1.80
CA ARG A 126 0.96 -28.88 -2.36
C ARG A 126 1.65 -28.09 -3.48
N ALA A 127 2.99 -28.03 -3.52
CA ALA A 127 3.72 -27.24 -4.50
C ALA A 127 3.51 -27.72 -5.95
N ASP A 128 3.36 -29.03 -6.17
CA ASP A 128 3.13 -29.61 -7.52
C ASP A 128 1.66 -29.59 -7.96
N ARG A 129 0.75 -29.23 -7.05
CA ARG A 129 -0.69 -29.13 -7.34
C ARG A 129 -1.07 -27.72 -7.78
N TRP A 130 -2.17 -27.65 -8.52
CA TRP A 130 -2.83 -26.37 -8.78
C TRP A 130 -3.41 -25.85 -7.47
N ASN A 131 -3.01 -24.65 -7.08
CA ASN A 131 -3.54 -23.93 -5.94
C ASN A 131 -4.56 -22.93 -6.46
N TYR A 132 -5.81 -23.06 -6.03
CA TYR A 132 -6.88 -22.16 -6.44
C TYR A 132 -7.30 -21.31 -5.26
N SER A 133 -7.62 -20.04 -5.52
CA SER A 133 -8.11 -19.14 -4.49
C SER A 133 -9.25 -18.29 -5.01
N LEU A 134 -10.16 -17.95 -4.10
CA LEU A 134 -11.13 -16.88 -4.29
C LEU A 134 -10.71 -15.68 -3.44
N PHE A 135 -10.90 -14.47 -3.95
CA PHE A 135 -10.62 -13.27 -3.20
C PHE A 135 -11.71 -12.22 -3.38
N TYR A 136 -11.83 -11.39 -2.35
CA TYR A 136 -12.65 -10.20 -2.33
C TYR A 136 -11.76 -8.99 -2.06
N ALA A 137 -12.07 -7.86 -2.66
CA ALA A 137 -11.40 -6.60 -2.39
C ALA A 137 -12.35 -5.40 -2.45
N LEU A 138 -12.02 -4.40 -1.64
CA LEU A 138 -12.53 -3.04 -1.68
C LEU A 138 -11.43 -2.15 -2.23
N SER A 139 -11.79 -1.15 -3.02
CA SER A 139 -10.79 -0.17 -3.46
C SER A 139 -11.37 1.21 -3.63
N ARG A 140 -10.46 2.19 -3.54
CA ARG A 140 -10.73 3.59 -3.80
C ARG A 140 -9.77 4.07 -4.87
N GLY A 141 -10.30 4.83 -5.83
CA GLY A 141 -9.51 5.32 -6.94
C GLY A 141 -9.83 6.75 -7.35
N SER A 142 -8.92 7.33 -8.09
CA SER A 142 -9.06 8.62 -8.76
C SER A 142 -8.86 8.42 -10.25
N LEU A 143 -9.69 9.09 -11.03
CA LEU A 143 -9.59 9.21 -12.48
C LEU A 143 -9.39 10.69 -12.80
N GLN A 144 -8.34 10.99 -13.55
CA GLN A 144 -8.09 12.32 -14.12
C GLN A 144 -8.01 12.16 -15.63
N GLU A 145 -8.84 12.91 -16.34
CA GLU A 145 -8.89 12.91 -17.80
C GLU A 145 -8.73 14.33 -18.31
N GLY A 146 -7.77 14.57 -19.21
CA GLY A 146 -7.51 15.88 -19.79
C GLY A 146 -7.43 15.84 -21.30
N ILE A 147 -7.88 16.89 -21.98
CA ILE A 147 -7.67 17.01 -23.43
C ILE A 147 -6.26 17.62 -23.65
N PRO A 148 -5.37 16.95 -24.40
CA PRO A 148 -4.03 17.46 -24.68
C PRO A 148 -4.06 18.88 -25.25
N ASN A 149 -3.17 19.75 -24.78
CA ASN A 149 -3.08 21.16 -25.17
C ASN A 149 -4.31 22.01 -24.84
N SER A 150 -5.14 21.59 -23.88
CA SER A 150 -6.27 22.38 -23.36
C SER A 150 -6.20 22.51 -21.84
N ASN A 151 -6.95 23.47 -21.29
CA ASN A 151 -7.17 23.60 -19.84
C ASN A 151 -8.40 22.80 -19.36
N ILE A 152 -8.98 21.94 -20.20
CA ILE A 152 -10.15 21.13 -19.87
C ILE A 152 -9.66 19.82 -19.28
N SER A 153 -9.95 19.62 -18.00
CA SER A 153 -9.73 18.37 -17.28
C SER A 153 -10.95 17.98 -16.46
N THR A 154 -11.23 16.69 -16.41
CA THR A 154 -12.27 16.08 -15.60
C THR A 154 -11.59 15.24 -14.52
N GLU A 155 -11.93 15.50 -13.26
CA GLU A 155 -11.51 14.65 -12.14
C GLU A 155 -12.72 13.91 -11.56
N SER A 156 -12.52 12.64 -11.20
CA SER A 156 -13.58 11.79 -10.65
C SER A 156 -13.01 10.81 -9.64
N SER A 157 -13.77 10.55 -8.57
CA SER A 157 -13.50 9.41 -7.70
C SER A 157 -14.17 8.16 -8.27
N GLN A 158 -13.42 7.06 -8.31
CA GLN A 158 -13.90 5.74 -8.71
C GLN A 158 -13.68 4.75 -7.57
N ASP A 159 -14.72 4.51 -6.79
CA ASP A 159 -14.66 3.58 -5.67
C ASP A 159 -15.26 2.23 -6.07
N SER A 160 -14.63 1.14 -5.66
CA SER A 160 -15.15 -0.22 -5.84
C SER A 160 -15.59 -0.77 -4.48
N PRO A 161 -16.90 -0.80 -4.18
CA PRO A 161 -17.42 -1.48 -3.00
C PRO A 161 -17.38 -3.02 -3.15
N LEU A 162 -17.09 -3.53 -4.35
CA LEU A 162 -17.13 -4.95 -4.64
C LEU A 162 -16.17 -5.28 -5.78
N THR A 163 -15.09 -5.96 -5.44
CA THR A 163 -14.28 -6.74 -6.38
C THR A 163 -14.28 -8.19 -5.94
N LEU A 164 -14.65 -9.09 -6.83
CA LEU A 164 -14.54 -10.54 -6.65
C LEU A 164 -13.56 -11.09 -7.67
N GLY A 165 -12.72 -12.02 -7.25
CA GLY A 165 -11.80 -12.66 -8.18
C GLY A 165 -11.43 -14.08 -7.80
N PHE A 166 -10.85 -14.72 -8.79
CA PHE A 166 -10.35 -16.09 -8.72
C PHE A 166 -8.91 -16.08 -9.17
N SER A 167 -8.03 -16.75 -8.44
CA SER A 167 -6.63 -16.88 -8.78
C SER A 167 -6.18 -18.32 -8.77
N THR A 168 -5.16 -18.61 -9.57
CA THR A 168 -4.52 -19.90 -9.64
C THR A 168 -3.00 -19.76 -9.60
N PHE A 169 -2.33 -20.73 -8.99
CA PHE A 169 -0.88 -20.81 -8.93
C PHE A 169 -0.43 -22.26 -9.08
N LYS A 170 0.65 -22.48 -9.82
CA LYS A 170 1.29 -23.79 -9.95
C LYS A 170 2.79 -23.66 -10.12
N ARG A 171 3.57 -24.42 -9.35
CA ARG A 171 4.99 -24.61 -9.65
C ARG A 171 5.12 -25.56 -10.84
N LEU A 172 5.78 -25.12 -11.91
CA LEU A 172 5.95 -25.92 -13.12
C LEU A 172 7.24 -26.74 -13.09
N SER A 173 8.28 -26.19 -12.46
CA SER A 173 9.55 -26.87 -12.22
C SER A 173 10.26 -26.26 -11.01
N TYR A 174 11.50 -26.67 -10.75
CA TYR A 174 12.26 -26.11 -9.64
C TYR A 174 12.40 -24.57 -9.74
N ASP A 175 12.67 -24.05 -10.94
CA ASP A 175 12.89 -22.61 -11.13
C ASP A 175 11.69 -21.86 -11.71
N PHE A 176 10.67 -22.55 -12.23
CA PHE A 176 9.55 -21.92 -12.93
C PHE A 176 8.21 -22.11 -12.23
N ASN A 177 7.38 -21.08 -12.26
CA ASN A 177 6.01 -21.13 -11.80
C ASN A 177 5.06 -20.36 -12.71
N TYR A 178 3.79 -20.71 -12.61
CA TYR A 178 2.69 -20.05 -13.29
C TYR A 178 1.74 -19.44 -12.27
N SER A 179 1.26 -18.23 -12.55
CA SER A 179 0.16 -17.62 -11.80
C SER A 179 -0.80 -16.94 -12.75
N GLY A 180 -2.09 -17.05 -12.48
CA GLY A 180 -3.12 -16.34 -13.23
C GLY A 180 -4.27 -15.95 -12.33
N SER A 181 -5.01 -14.92 -12.71
CA SER A 181 -6.20 -14.52 -11.98
C SER A 181 -7.16 -13.77 -12.87
N LEU A 182 -8.44 -13.82 -12.51
CA LEU A 182 -9.49 -13.00 -13.09
C LEU A 182 -10.23 -12.28 -11.98
N TYR A 183 -10.75 -11.09 -12.28
CA TYR A 183 -11.61 -10.35 -11.37
C TYR A 183 -12.77 -9.69 -12.11
N LEU A 184 -13.84 -9.46 -11.35
CA LEU A 184 -14.99 -8.63 -11.70
C LEU A 184 -15.14 -7.57 -10.61
N SER A 185 -15.29 -6.30 -11.01
CA SER A 185 -15.42 -5.18 -10.08
C SER A 185 -16.62 -4.32 -10.46
N LYS A 186 -17.45 -3.97 -9.47
CA LYS A 186 -18.43 -2.90 -9.62
C LYS A 186 -17.80 -1.59 -9.16
N LEU A 187 -17.91 -0.56 -9.97
CA LEU A 187 -17.47 0.79 -9.61
C LEU A 187 -18.68 1.70 -9.38
N ASP A 188 -18.57 2.51 -8.34
CA ASP A 188 -19.40 3.67 -8.13
C ASP A 188 -18.55 4.90 -8.50
N GLY A 189 -19.03 5.66 -9.49
CA GLY A 189 -18.36 6.84 -10.03
C GLY A 189 -19.18 8.11 -9.77
N GLY A 190 -18.48 9.20 -9.46
CA GLY A 190 -19.09 10.53 -9.35
C GLY A 190 -18.14 11.59 -9.89
N LEU A 191 -18.67 12.54 -10.65
CA LEU A 191 -17.95 13.76 -11.01
C LEU A 191 -18.02 14.72 -9.83
N SER A 192 -16.87 15.24 -9.38
CA SER A 192 -16.80 16.17 -8.25
C SER A 192 -17.65 17.42 -8.46
N ASP A 193 -17.81 17.83 -9.73
CA ASP A 193 -18.32 19.16 -10.08
C ASP A 193 -19.81 19.18 -10.45
N GLN A 194 -20.45 18.01 -10.63
CA GLN A 194 -21.80 17.94 -11.23
C GLN A 194 -22.89 17.39 -10.29
N ASN A 195 -22.56 16.88 -9.10
CA ASN A 195 -23.55 16.24 -8.19
C ASN A 195 -24.40 15.12 -8.87
N GLU A 196 -23.99 14.65 -10.05
CA GLU A 196 -24.63 13.60 -10.82
C GLU A 196 -23.85 12.29 -10.62
N SER A 197 -24.58 11.26 -10.17
CA SER A 197 -24.04 9.90 -10.08
C SER A 197 -24.12 9.24 -11.45
N VAL A 198 -22.97 8.97 -12.07
CA VAL A 198 -22.92 8.22 -13.33
C VAL A 198 -22.67 6.75 -12.99
N SER A 199 -23.61 5.87 -13.34
CA SER A 199 -23.41 4.43 -13.16
C SER A 199 -22.33 3.95 -14.14
N LEU A 200 -21.21 3.47 -13.61
CA LEU A 200 -20.17 2.85 -14.42
C LEU A 200 -20.54 1.37 -14.68
N PRO A 201 -20.26 0.85 -15.88
CA PRO A 201 -20.42 -0.58 -16.14
C PRO A 201 -19.41 -1.37 -15.31
N TRP A 202 -19.65 -2.67 -15.19
CA TRP A 202 -18.74 -3.56 -14.47
C TRP A 202 -17.35 -3.57 -15.11
N GLU A 203 -16.30 -3.53 -14.33
CA GLU A 203 -14.94 -3.74 -14.80
C GLU A 203 -14.56 -5.22 -14.68
N TYR A 204 -13.69 -5.67 -15.56
CA TYR A 204 -13.06 -6.98 -15.42
C TYR A 204 -11.58 -6.91 -15.76
N GLY A 205 -10.83 -7.85 -15.23
CA GLY A 205 -9.44 -8.04 -15.64
C GLY A 205 -9.04 -9.49 -15.52
N LEU A 206 -8.10 -9.87 -16.37
CA LEU A 206 -7.47 -11.16 -16.45
C LEU A 206 -5.96 -10.95 -16.46
N ASN A 207 -5.22 -11.74 -15.70
CA ASN A 207 -3.77 -11.81 -15.82
C ASN A 207 -3.28 -13.25 -15.91
N SER A 208 -2.12 -13.40 -16.55
CA SER A 208 -1.45 -14.67 -16.75
C SER A 208 0.05 -14.42 -16.80
N TYR A 209 0.79 -14.97 -15.83
CA TYR A 209 2.21 -14.73 -15.63
C TYR A 209 2.99 -16.03 -15.53
N MET A 210 4.22 -15.99 -16.05
CA MET A 210 5.27 -16.96 -15.83
C MET A 210 6.35 -16.34 -14.93
N GLY A 211 6.64 -16.99 -13.82
CA GLY A 211 7.70 -16.62 -12.89
C GLY A 211 8.95 -17.49 -13.05
N TYR A 212 10.12 -16.88 -12.84
CA TYR A 212 11.42 -17.53 -12.76
C TYR A 212 12.11 -17.13 -11.44
N GLN A 213 12.43 -18.13 -10.62
CA GLN A 213 13.16 -17.97 -9.37
C GLN A 213 14.24 -19.03 -9.26
N ARG A 214 15.51 -18.60 -9.28
CA ARG A 214 16.65 -19.48 -9.04
C ARG A 214 16.82 -19.76 -7.54
N GLU A 215 17.25 -20.97 -7.18
CA GLU A 215 17.43 -21.44 -5.77
C GLU A 215 18.07 -20.40 -4.83
N ASN A 216 19.15 -19.77 -5.28
CA ASN A 216 19.95 -18.86 -4.45
C ASN A 216 19.56 -17.38 -4.62
N TRP A 217 18.46 -17.09 -5.32
CA TRP A 217 17.99 -15.73 -5.54
C TRP A 217 16.81 -15.39 -4.63
N PRO A 218 16.93 -14.31 -3.83
CA PRO A 218 15.86 -13.89 -2.92
C PRO A 218 14.69 -13.23 -3.66
N LEU A 219 14.78 -13.08 -4.98
CA LEU A 219 13.79 -12.46 -5.84
C LEU A 219 13.39 -13.42 -6.95
N GLU A 220 12.10 -13.41 -7.26
CA GLU A 220 11.54 -14.00 -8.47
C GLU A 220 11.31 -12.88 -9.48
N VAL A 221 11.66 -13.12 -10.74
CA VAL A 221 11.28 -12.25 -11.86
C VAL A 221 10.10 -12.89 -12.58
N TYR A 222 9.13 -12.11 -13.02
CA TYR A 222 7.98 -12.65 -13.76
C TYR A 222 7.62 -11.77 -14.94
N THR A 223 7.01 -12.39 -15.95
CA THR A 223 6.47 -11.70 -17.12
C THR A 223 5.16 -12.34 -17.56
N GLY A 224 4.34 -11.60 -18.29
CA GLY A 224 3.13 -12.15 -18.90
C GLY A 224 2.20 -11.07 -19.37
N LEU A 225 0.89 -11.36 -19.37
CA LEU A 225 -0.12 -10.49 -19.95
C LEU A 225 -1.16 -10.10 -18.91
N ASP A 226 -1.62 -8.85 -19.04
CA ASP A 226 -2.80 -8.35 -18.37
C ASP A 226 -3.80 -7.87 -19.40
N HIS A 227 -5.04 -8.33 -19.31
CA HIS A 227 -6.14 -7.91 -20.16
C HIS A 227 -7.22 -7.30 -19.28
N GLU A 228 -7.55 -6.03 -19.51
CA GLU A 228 -8.41 -5.26 -18.61
C GLU A 228 -9.44 -4.48 -19.40
N ARG A 229 -10.68 -4.45 -18.87
CA ARG A 229 -11.73 -3.52 -19.31
C ARG A 229 -12.05 -2.53 -18.20
N PHE A 230 -11.96 -1.24 -18.50
CA PHE A 230 -12.35 -0.15 -17.61
C PHE A 230 -13.17 0.90 -18.38
N SER A 231 -13.71 1.90 -17.67
CA SER A 231 -14.48 2.98 -18.30
C SER A 231 -13.89 4.36 -18.02
N SER A 232 -13.94 5.23 -19.02
CA SER A 232 -13.69 6.67 -18.91
C SER A 232 -14.94 7.47 -19.33
N TYR A 233 -14.86 8.79 -19.25
CA TYR A 233 -15.87 9.69 -19.78
C TYR A 233 -15.52 10.07 -21.23
N ASN A 234 -16.47 10.63 -21.97
CA ASN A 234 -16.25 11.23 -23.29
C ASN A 234 -15.91 12.73 -23.17
N THR A 235 -14.98 13.07 -22.27
CA THR A 235 -14.66 14.47 -21.93
C THR A 235 -14.30 15.31 -23.16
N GLU A 236 -13.61 14.72 -24.14
CA GLU A 236 -13.22 15.39 -25.36
C GLU A 236 -14.39 15.75 -26.26
N GLU A 237 -15.53 15.08 -26.15
CA GLU A 237 -16.71 15.36 -26.97
C GLU A 237 -17.60 16.48 -26.39
N LEU A 238 -17.41 16.85 -25.11
CA LEU A 238 -18.23 17.88 -24.44
C LEU A 238 -18.19 19.25 -25.15
N PRO A 239 -17.03 19.75 -25.64
CA PRO A 239 -16.98 21.01 -26.37
C PRO A 239 -17.79 21.00 -27.69
N SER A 240 -18.09 19.82 -28.23
CA SER A 240 -18.92 19.66 -29.43
C SER A 240 -20.43 19.61 -29.14
N GLY A 241 -20.83 19.76 -27.87
CA GLY A 241 -22.23 19.74 -27.44
C GLY A 241 -22.79 18.34 -27.20
N GLU A 242 -21.95 17.30 -27.21
CA GLU A 242 -22.36 15.95 -26.89
C GLU A 242 -22.62 15.79 -25.38
N PRO A 243 -23.63 14.99 -24.98
CA PRO A 243 -23.87 14.73 -23.57
C PRO A 243 -22.72 13.92 -22.95
N LEU A 244 -22.54 14.11 -21.64
CA LEU A 244 -21.61 13.28 -20.87
C LEU A 244 -22.10 11.82 -20.90
N THR A 245 -21.24 10.94 -21.38
CA THR A 245 -21.46 9.50 -21.47
C THR A 245 -20.19 8.74 -21.09
N THR A 246 -20.33 7.46 -20.76
CA THR A 246 -19.20 6.57 -20.49
C THR A 246 -18.73 5.89 -21.76
N ARG A 247 -17.41 5.72 -21.89
CA ARG A 247 -16.77 4.89 -22.93
C ARG A 247 -16.02 3.75 -22.25
N GLU A 248 -16.19 2.54 -22.75
CA GLU A 248 -15.46 1.38 -22.26
C GLU A 248 -14.19 1.18 -23.07
N HIS A 249 -13.09 0.86 -22.39
CA HIS A 249 -11.78 0.65 -22.97
C HIS A 249 -11.28 -0.72 -22.58
N THR A 250 -10.78 -1.46 -23.55
CA THR A 250 -10.21 -2.80 -23.36
C THR A 250 -8.75 -2.78 -23.77
N LEU A 251 -7.84 -2.89 -22.80
CA LEU A 251 -6.41 -2.84 -23.02
C LEU A 251 -5.75 -4.18 -22.65
N THR A 252 -4.81 -4.61 -23.49
CA THR A 252 -3.90 -5.71 -23.18
C THR A 252 -2.50 -5.15 -22.97
N PHE A 253 -1.87 -5.50 -21.86
CA PHE A 253 -0.53 -5.08 -21.49
C PHE A 253 0.42 -6.27 -21.48
N LEU A 254 1.65 -6.04 -21.94
CA LEU A 254 2.79 -6.89 -21.64
C LEU A 254 3.41 -6.43 -20.32
N THR A 255 3.57 -7.34 -19.38
CA THR A 255 3.99 -7.06 -18.01
C THR A 255 5.35 -7.66 -17.70
N LEU A 256 6.18 -6.90 -17.01
CA LEU A 256 7.41 -7.36 -16.37
C LEU A 256 7.37 -6.98 -14.89
N GLY A 257 7.76 -7.90 -14.01
CA GLY A 257 7.75 -7.64 -12.58
C GLY A 257 8.74 -8.47 -11.79
N ILE A 258 8.82 -8.11 -10.52
CA ILE A 258 9.62 -8.78 -9.50
C ILE A 258 8.75 -9.12 -8.31
N SER A 259 9.00 -10.26 -7.68
CA SER A 259 8.34 -10.66 -6.45
C SER A 259 9.34 -11.12 -5.39
N LYS A 260 8.97 -10.92 -4.13
CA LYS A 260 9.77 -11.34 -2.97
C LYS A 260 8.87 -11.89 -1.89
N LYS A 261 9.19 -13.10 -1.45
CA LYS A 261 8.66 -13.67 -0.21
C LYS A 261 9.55 -13.25 0.96
N PHE A 262 8.97 -12.83 2.06
CA PHE A 262 9.70 -12.49 3.28
C PHE A 262 8.85 -12.76 4.53
N GLU A 263 9.50 -12.86 5.67
CA GLU A 263 8.82 -13.00 6.96
C GLU A 263 8.95 -11.71 7.75
N TRP A 264 7.84 -11.28 8.38
CA TRP A 264 7.82 -10.14 9.27
C TRP A 264 6.87 -10.43 10.45
N PHE A 265 7.38 -10.31 11.68
CA PHE A 265 6.63 -10.64 12.91
C PHE A 265 6.01 -12.05 12.92
N GLY A 266 6.74 -13.07 12.42
CA GLY A 266 6.21 -14.44 12.37
C GLY A 266 5.12 -14.67 11.32
N LYS A 267 4.93 -13.71 10.40
CA LYS A 267 3.96 -13.80 9.30
C LYS A 267 4.69 -13.78 7.96
N GLN A 268 4.22 -14.60 7.03
CA GLN A 268 4.75 -14.68 5.68
C GLN A 268 4.06 -13.66 4.77
N PHE A 269 4.87 -12.89 4.05
CA PHE A 269 4.44 -11.89 3.09
C PHE A 269 4.96 -12.20 1.70
N LEU A 270 4.19 -11.83 0.68
CA LEU A 270 4.60 -11.77 -0.72
C LEU A 270 4.40 -10.35 -1.20
N ALA A 271 5.50 -9.66 -1.53
CA ALA A 271 5.45 -8.38 -2.24
C ALA A 271 5.69 -8.60 -3.73
N LYS A 272 4.93 -7.90 -4.58
CA LYS A 272 5.15 -7.82 -6.02
C LYS A 272 5.20 -6.36 -6.46
N ALA A 273 6.06 -6.07 -7.44
CA ALA A 273 6.07 -4.82 -8.17
C ALA A 273 6.16 -5.14 -9.66
N SER A 274 5.32 -4.51 -10.47
CA SER A 274 5.34 -4.68 -11.92
C SER A 274 5.10 -3.39 -12.68
N TYR A 275 5.69 -3.37 -13.86
CA TYR A 275 5.51 -2.35 -14.88
C TYR A 275 5.05 -3.02 -16.17
N SER A 276 4.08 -2.41 -16.83
CA SER A 276 3.46 -2.95 -18.02
C SER A 276 3.32 -1.89 -19.09
N SER A 277 3.40 -2.29 -20.36
CA SER A 277 3.16 -1.45 -21.52
C SER A 277 2.01 -2.02 -22.34
N SER A 278 1.10 -1.17 -22.82
CA SER A 278 0.01 -1.60 -23.68
C SER A 278 0.55 -2.15 -25.00
N ILE A 279 -0.03 -3.25 -25.47
CA ILE A 279 0.29 -3.86 -26.77
C ILE A 279 -0.93 -3.96 -27.68
N MET A 280 -2.13 -3.90 -27.11
CA MET A 280 -3.40 -3.88 -27.82
C MET A 280 -4.38 -2.99 -27.06
N SER A 281 -5.21 -2.27 -27.80
CA SER A 281 -6.27 -1.42 -27.27
C SER A 281 -7.52 -1.59 -28.12
N SER A 282 -8.67 -1.31 -27.54
CA SER A 282 -9.92 -1.10 -28.26
C SER A 282 -10.89 -0.36 -27.38
N GLN A 283 -11.88 0.28 -28.00
CA GLN A 283 -12.90 1.07 -27.33
C GLN A 283 -14.31 0.68 -27.81
N SER A 284 -15.31 0.77 -26.92
CA SER A 284 -16.69 0.37 -27.25
C SER A 284 -17.33 1.20 -28.37
N ARG A 285 -16.86 2.44 -28.54
CA ARG A 285 -17.19 3.31 -29.66
C ARG A 285 -16.02 4.23 -29.96
N PRO A 286 -15.75 4.57 -31.23
CA PRO A 286 -14.75 5.58 -31.55
C PRO A 286 -15.17 6.96 -31.01
N SER A 287 -14.18 7.79 -30.68
CA SER A 287 -14.43 9.21 -30.42
C SER A 287 -14.88 9.92 -31.69
N LYS A 288 -15.81 10.87 -31.55
CA LYS A 288 -16.23 11.75 -32.65
C LYS A 288 -15.18 12.80 -33.03
N ILE A 289 -14.23 13.09 -32.14
CA ILE A 289 -13.20 14.13 -32.37
C ILE A 289 -11.86 13.51 -32.78
N ASN A 290 -11.38 12.51 -32.04
CA ASN A 290 -10.10 11.86 -32.31
C ASN A 290 -10.22 10.33 -32.17
N PRO A 291 -10.23 9.55 -33.26
CA PRO A 291 -10.44 8.10 -33.20
C PRO A 291 -9.28 7.32 -32.55
N GLN A 292 -8.20 8.00 -32.13
CA GLN A 292 -7.04 7.39 -31.49
C GLN A 292 -7.44 6.63 -30.21
N GLU A 293 -7.09 5.35 -30.18
CA GLU A 293 -7.27 4.49 -29.02
C GLU A 293 -6.18 4.74 -27.97
N PHE A 294 -6.44 4.35 -26.73
CA PHE A 294 -5.45 4.52 -25.67
C PHE A 294 -4.25 3.59 -25.83
N GLU A 295 -3.06 4.15 -25.67
CA GLU A 295 -1.82 3.45 -25.40
C GLU A 295 -1.18 3.99 -24.13
N GLY A 296 -0.29 3.24 -23.51
CA GLY A 296 0.44 3.73 -22.35
C GLY A 296 0.89 2.63 -21.42
N THR A 297 0.99 2.97 -20.14
CA THR A 297 1.72 2.18 -19.16
C THR A 297 0.89 1.93 -17.92
N LYS A 298 1.25 0.86 -17.22
CA LYS A 298 0.59 0.46 -15.98
C LYS A 298 1.62 0.05 -14.95
N PHE A 299 1.45 0.51 -13.72
CA PHE A 299 2.29 0.17 -12.60
C PHE A 299 1.46 -0.47 -11.49
N ILE A 300 1.95 -1.55 -10.89
CA ILE A 300 1.28 -2.25 -9.79
C ILE A 300 2.28 -2.53 -8.67
N LEU A 301 1.87 -2.18 -7.44
CA LEU A 301 2.44 -2.70 -6.20
C LEU A 301 1.40 -3.58 -5.53
N TYR A 302 1.81 -4.76 -5.10
CA TYR A 302 0.92 -5.73 -4.47
C TYR A 302 1.60 -6.33 -3.25
N LEU A 303 0.85 -6.47 -2.16
CA LEU A 303 1.28 -7.11 -0.94
C LEU A 303 0.25 -8.13 -0.50
N ASN A 304 0.69 -9.35 -0.23
CA ASN A 304 -0.12 -10.43 0.31
C ASN A 304 0.47 -10.92 1.62
N MET A 305 -0.37 -11.17 2.62
CA MET A 305 -0.01 -11.71 3.92
C MET A 305 -0.77 -13.01 4.17
N LYS A 306 -0.06 -14.11 4.40
CA LYS A 306 -0.66 -15.39 4.80
C LYS A 306 -1.16 -15.29 6.24
N ALA A 307 -2.47 -15.32 6.42
CA ALA A 307 -3.11 -15.22 7.74
C ALA A 307 -3.13 -16.59 8.44
N SER A 308 -3.46 -17.65 7.69
CA SER A 308 -3.48 -19.05 8.10
C SER A 308 -3.10 -19.97 6.92
N LYS A 309 -3.32 -21.29 7.04
CA LYS A 309 -3.03 -22.25 5.96
C LYS A 309 -3.82 -21.92 4.68
N ASP A 310 -5.07 -21.50 4.84
CA ASP A 310 -6.02 -21.32 3.74
C ASP A 310 -6.47 -19.86 3.57
N TRP A 311 -6.27 -18.98 4.56
CA TRP A 311 -6.66 -17.57 4.47
C TRP A 311 -5.49 -16.63 4.24
N PHE A 312 -5.70 -15.60 3.44
CA PHE A 312 -4.75 -14.50 3.24
C PHE A 312 -5.44 -13.13 3.21
N TYR A 313 -4.68 -12.10 3.54
CA TYR A 313 -5.03 -10.71 3.29
C TYR A 313 -4.17 -10.17 2.15
N HIS A 314 -4.70 -9.22 1.40
CA HIS A 314 -3.94 -8.57 0.34
C HIS A 314 -4.27 -7.10 0.22
N GLY A 315 -3.31 -6.34 -0.28
CA GLY A 315 -3.47 -4.93 -0.60
C GLY A 315 -2.71 -4.60 -1.87
N PHE A 316 -3.19 -3.60 -2.60
CA PHE A 316 -2.57 -3.19 -3.85
C PHE A 316 -2.64 -1.69 -4.06
N TYR A 317 -1.66 -1.19 -4.81
CA TYR A 317 -1.69 0.08 -5.50
C TYR A 317 -1.56 -0.20 -6.99
N LYS A 318 -2.42 0.42 -7.80
CA LYS A 318 -2.45 0.29 -9.25
C LYS A 318 -2.54 1.67 -9.86
N GLN A 319 -1.73 1.91 -10.88
CA GLN A 319 -1.71 3.16 -11.62
C GLN A 319 -1.69 2.87 -13.12
N HIS A 320 -2.51 3.59 -13.88
CA HIS A 320 -2.48 3.64 -15.35
C HIS A 320 -2.17 5.06 -15.79
N ASP A 321 -1.26 5.17 -16.74
CA ASP A 321 -0.94 6.42 -17.44
C ASP A 321 -1.13 6.15 -18.93
N LEU A 322 -2.19 6.69 -19.51
CA LEU A 322 -2.65 6.39 -20.86
C LEU A 322 -2.80 7.67 -21.68
N GLU A 323 -2.45 7.58 -22.95
CA GLU A 323 -2.54 8.65 -23.94
C GLU A 323 -3.31 8.15 -25.16
N GLY A 324 -4.20 9.00 -25.67
CA GLY A 324 -5.03 8.72 -26.84
C GLY A 324 -5.79 9.98 -27.26
N ALA A 325 -7.11 9.86 -27.46
CA ALA A 325 -7.97 11.04 -27.65
C ALA A 325 -7.89 12.04 -26.47
N THR A 326 -7.69 11.52 -25.26
CA THR A 326 -7.44 12.26 -24.03
C THR A 326 -6.14 11.74 -23.37
N ALA A 327 -5.62 12.47 -22.39
CA ALA A 327 -4.65 11.95 -21.44
C ALA A 327 -5.43 11.45 -20.21
N LEU A 328 -5.24 10.18 -19.86
CA LEU A 328 -6.00 9.50 -18.83
C LEU A 328 -5.06 8.93 -17.76
N HIS A 329 -5.22 9.41 -16.53
CA HIS A 329 -4.51 8.93 -15.36
C HIS A 329 -5.50 8.29 -14.39
N ILE A 330 -5.27 7.02 -14.06
CA ILE A 330 -6.10 6.27 -13.10
C ILE A 330 -5.20 5.75 -11.99
N ALA A 331 -5.49 6.08 -10.74
CA ALA A 331 -4.78 5.53 -9.59
C ALA A 331 -5.78 4.88 -8.62
N ARG A 332 -5.43 3.71 -8.07
CA ARG A 332 -6.32 2.93 -7.22
C ARG A 332 -5.55 2.24 -6.09
N VAL A 333 -6.07 2.34 -4.88
CA VAL A 333 -5.60 1.61 -3.69
C VAL A 333 -6.70 0.67 -3.25
N GLY A 334 -6.36 -0.60 -3.00
CA GLY A 334 -7.31 -1.59 -2.54
C GLY A 334 -6.80 -2.48 -1.42
N LEU A 335 -7.73 -3.02 -0.66
CA LEU A 335 -7.51 -3.98 0.42
C LEU A 335 -8.53 -5.10 0.30
N GLY A 336 -8.13 -6.31 0.65
CA GLY A 336 -8.97 -7.48 0.51
C GLY A 336 -8.49 -8.67 1.31
N PHE A 337 -9.25 -9.75 1.18
CA PHE A 337 -8.93 -11.04 1.75
C PHE A 337 -9.29 -12.15 0.76
N GLY A 338 -8.75 -13.34 0.97
CA GLY A 338 -9.08 -14.49 0.15
C GLY A 338 -8.85 -15.81 0.85
N TYR A 339 -9.36 -16.85 0.20
CA TYR A 339 -9.34 -18.23 0.65
C TYR A 339 -8.74 -19.12 -0.44
N THR A 340 -7.79 -19.96 -0.07
CA THR A 340 -7.13 -20.95 -0.92
C THR A 340 -7.68 -22.34 -0.60
N PHE A 341 -8.06 -23.10 -1.62
CA PHE A 341 -8.66 -24.44 -1.50
C PHE A 341 -7.61 -25.56 -1.58
#